data_AF-A0A7X3MMH4-F1
#
_entry.id   AF-A0A7X3MMH4-F1
#
_cell.length_a   1.000
_cell.length_b   1.000
_cell.length_c   1.000
_cell.angle_alpha   90.00
_cell.angle_beta   90.00
_cell.angle_gamma   90.00
#
_symmetry.space_group_name_H-M   'P 1'
#
loop_
_entity.id
_entity.type
_entity.pdbx_description
1 polymer ?
#
loop_
_entity_poly.entity_id
_entity_poly.type
_entity_poly.pdbx_seq_one_letter_code
_entity_poly.pdbx_strand_id
1 'polypeptide(L)'
;MIIVKDVCSFAELRCREDVNCNKNINIRFWWLHSLADGRYEGYEEVICLPQEVLFQALHKTGYKRKLLSISQTIPAKIEFRSRKNLKDIISRPRIRHKFTKFLEQKLNWENYERFVLYDDFLPYSFLFDGYTPYGPGVSGGIILHGQSNLNTAYYGIHT
;
A
#
# COMPACT_ATOMS: atom_id res chain seq x y z
N MET A 1 -11.71 13.68 7.89
CA MET A 1 -10.28 13.98 7.72
C MET A 1 -9.99 15.23 8.51
N ILE A 2 -8.95 15.24 9.33
CA ILE A 2 -8.50 16.43 10.06
C ILE A 2 -7.05 16.68 9.64
N ILE A 3 -6.70 17.93 9.36
CA ILE A 3 -5.33 18.35 9.07
C ILE A 3 -4.94 19.40 10.11
N VAL A 4 -3.79 19.22 10.75
CA VAL A 4 -3.19 20.15 11.72
C VAL A 4 -1.81 20.53 11.22
N LYS A 5 -1.39 21.78 11.40
CA LYS A 5 -0.06 22.27 11.00
C LYS A 5 0.61 23.03 12.14
N ASP A 6 1.93 22.94 12.20
CA ASP A 6 2.79 23.71 13.09
C ASP A 6 4.02 24.22 12.31
N VAL A 7 4.02 25.52 12.02
CA VAL A 7 5.00 26.29 11.23
C VAL A 7 5.41 25.64 9.89
N CYS A 8 6.26 24.62 9.94
CA CYS A 8 6.75 23.86 8.79
C CYS A 8 6.14 22.45 8.67
N SER A 9 5.83 21.80 9.80
CA SER A 9 5.33 20.42 9.84
C SER A 9 3.81 20.35 9.80
N PHE A 10 3.26 19.22 9.37
CA PHE A 10 1.81 18.97 9.42
C PHE A 10 1.48 17.50 9.70
N ALA A 11 0.27 17.28 10.20
CA ALA A 11 -0.28 15.97 10.53
C ALA A 11 -1.67 15.81 9.92
N GLU A 12 -1.93 14.67 9.29
CA GLU A 12 -3.23 14.28 8.78
C GLU A 12 -3.79 13.11 9.59
N LEU A 13 -5.02 13.24 10.08
CA LEU A 13 -5.74 12.22 10.81
C LEU A 13 -6.95 11.71 10.00
N ARG A 14 -7.01 10.38 9.82
CA ARG A 14 -8.14 9.69 9.17
C ARG A 14 -8.59 8.50 10.00
N CYS A 15 -9.87 8.50 10.39
CA CYS A 15 -10.56 7.30 10.83
C CYS A 15 -10.74 6.35 9.64
N ARG A 16 -10.48 5.07 9.85
CA ARG A 16 -10.68 3.96 8.92
C ARG A 16 -11.24 2.76 9.68
N GLU A 17 -11.84 1.85 8.93
CA GLU A 17 -12.34 0.58 9.42
C GLU A 17 -11.53 -0.54 8.75
N ASP A 18 -11.04 -1.51 9.52
CA ASP A 18 -10.28 -2.64 8.98
C ASP A 18 -11.18 -3.78 8.47
N VAL A 19 -10.56 -4.85 7.94
CA VAL A 19 -11.29 -6.02 7.41
C VAL A 19 -12.12 -6.78 8.45
N ASN A 20 -11.92 -6.50 9.74
CA ASN A 20 -12.65 -7.10 10.87
C ASN A 20 -13.63 -6.10 11.52
N CYS A 21 -13.94 -4.99 10.84
CA CYS A 21 -14.77 -3.89 11.31
C CYS A 21 -14.20 -3.09 12.51
N ASN A 22 -12.90 -3.19 12.82
CA ASN A 22 -12.32 -2.38 13.89
C ASN A 22 -12.02 -0.95 13.42
N LYS A 23 -12.36 0.04 14.23
CA LYS A 23 -12.07 1.45 13.95
C LYS A 23 -10.66 1.81 14.37
N ASN A 24 -9.85 2.20 13.38
CA ASN A 24 -8.46 2.60 13.53
C ASN A 24 -8.28 4.06 13.07
N ILE A 25 -7.43 4.80 13.77
CA ILE A 25 -6.98 6.14 13.37
C ILE A 25 -5.60 6.00 12.75
N ASN A 26 -5.51 6.30 11.46
CA ASN A 26 -4.23 6.51 10.79
C ASN A 26 -3.83 7.97 10.97
N ILE A 27 -2.60 8.20 11.43
CA ILE A 27 -1.99 9.53 11.59
C ILE A 27 -0.75 9.56 10.71
N ARG A 28 -0.73 10.49 9.76
CA ARG A 28 0.41 10.73 8.86
C ARG A 28 1.07 12.02 9.29
N PHE A 29 2.34 11.96 9.68
CA PHE A 29 3.16 13.12 10.00
C PHE A 29 4.12 13.41 8.85
N TRP A 30 4.25 14.69 8.54
CA TRP A 30 5.33 15.21 7.71
C TRP A 30 6.19 16.10 8.61
N TRP A 31 7.32 15.54 9.04
CA TRP A 31 8.29 16.19 9.91
C TRP A 31 9.23 17.03 9.05
N LEU A 32 8.83 18.26 8.77
CA LEU A 32 9.54 19.19 7.89
C LEU A 32 10.25 20.28 8.70
N HIS A 33 11.47 20.61 8.27
CA HIS A 33 12.23 21.76 8.74
C HIS A 33 12.64 22.64 7.54
N SER A 34 12.76 23.94 7.78
CA SER A 34 13.17 24.92 6.76
C SER A 34 14.69 25.00 6.68
N LEU A 35 15.22 25.01 5.47
CA LEU A 35 16.63 25.29 5.18
C LEU A 35 16.83 26.79 4.95
N ALA A 36 18.05 27.27 5.16
CA ALA A 36 18.40 28.69 5.02
C ALA A 36 18.23 29.25 3.59
N ASP A 37 18.11 28.39 2.58
CA ASP A 37 17.88 28.74 1.17
C ASP A 37 16.39 28.73 0.77
N GLY A 38 15.48 28.56 1.74
CA GLY A 38 14.03 28.54 1.52
C GLY A 38 13.48 27.19 1.05
N ARG A 39 14.30 26.15 0.93
CA ARG A 39 13.84 24.77 0.72
C ARG A 39 13.39 24.15 2.05
N TYR A 40 12.69 23.02 1.96
CA TYR A 40 12.28 22.22 3.11
C TYR A 40 12.82 20.79 2.96
N GLU A 41 13.33 20.23 4.05
CA GLU A 41 13.73 18.83 4.15
C GLU A 41 13.01 18.16 5.32
N GLY A 42 12.90 16.83 5.27
CA GLY A 42 12.16 16.09 6.27
C GLY A 42 11.86 14.66 5.88
N TYR A 43 11.05 14.00 6.71
CA TYR A 43 10.61 12.63 6.48
C TYR A 43 9.12 12.48 6.79
N GLU A 44 8.54 11.43 6.23
CA GLU A 44 7.17 11.02 6.49
C GLU A 44 7.16 9.91 7.54
N GLU A 45 6.25 10.01 8.52
CA GLU A 45 5.98 8.94 9.48
C GLU A 45 4.49 8.60 9.46
N VAL A 46 4.19 7.31 9.34
CA VAL A 46 2.83 6.77 9.33
C VAL A 46 2.64 5.91 10.57
N ILE A 47 1.65 6.25 11.40
CA ILE A 47 1.23 5.42 12.54
C ILE A 47 -0.26 5.07 12.46
N CYS A 48 -0.61 3.89 12.94
CA CYS A 48 -1.97 3.38 13.01
C CYS A 48 -2.28 2.99 14.45
N LEU A 49 -3.35 3.54 15.02
CA LEU A 49 -3.76 3.29 16.40
C LEU A 49 -5.23 2.83 16.44
N PRO A 50 -5.63 1.89 17.31
CA PRO A 50 -7.03 1.64 17.57
C PRO A 50 -7.70 2.93 18.06
N GLN A 51 -8.87 3.29 17.53
CA GLN A 51 -9.55 4.53 17.88
C GLN A 51 -9.83 4.64 19.38
N GLU A 52 -10.24 3.53 19.99
CA GLU A 52 -10.52 3.46 21.43
C GLU A 52 -9.26 3.71 22.27
N VAL A 53 -8.11 3.16 21.88
CA VAL A 53 -6.83 3.37 22.57
C VAL A 53 -6.41 4.84 22.49
N LEU A 54 -6.56 5.48 21.33
CA LEU A 54 -6.28 6.91 21.19
C LEU A 54 -7.23 7.76 22.05
N PHE A 55 -8.54 7.47 22.05
CA PHE A 55 -9.52 8.23 22.81
C PHE A 55 -9.31 8.06 24.32
N GLN A 56 -9.05 6.85 24.81
CA GLN A 56 -8.69 6.59 26.21
C GLN A 56 -7.42 7.34 26.63
N ALA A 57 -6.43 7.47 25.74
CA ALA A 57 -5.23 8.27 26.01
C ALA A 57 -5.54 9.78 26.10
N LEU A 58 -6.39 10.30 25.21
CA LEU A 58 -6.79 11.71 25.16
C LEU A 58 -7.64 12.15 26.36
N HIS A 59 -8.47 11.26 26.93
CA HIS A 59 -9.27 11.55 28.13
C HIS A 59 -8.44 11.91 29.37
N LYS A 60 -7.14 11.58 29.41
CA LYS A 60 -6.23 11.87 30.53
C LYS A 60 -5.22 12.96 30.15
N THR A 61 -5.69 14.21 30.12
CA THR A 61 -4.91 15.41 29.79
C THR A 61 -3.71 15.61 30.73
N GLY A 62 -2.69 16.34 30.26
CA GLY A 62 -1.53 16.75 31.08
C GLY A 62 -0.35 15.78 31.16
N TYR A 63 -0.42 14.59 30.54
CA TYR A 63 0.66 13.58 30.62
C TYR A 63 1.12 13.10 29.24
N LYS A 64 2.44 12.95 29.06
CA LYS A 64 3.00 12.22 27.92
C LYS A 64 2.58 10.74 27.98
N ARG A 65 2.22 10.17 26.84
CA ARG A 65 1.89 8.75 26.66
C ARG A 65 2.80 8.13 25.60
N LYS A 66 3.11 6.85 25.75
CA LYS A 66 3.72 6.02 24.72
C LYS A 66 2.64 5.06 24.25
N LEU A 67 2.33 5.08 22.95
CA LEU A 67 1.43 4.15 22.30
C LEU A 67 2.23 3.39 21.23
N LEU A 68 1.92 2.12 21.03
CA LEU A 68 2.50 1.34 19.94
C LEU A 68 1.62 1.49 18.71
N SER A 69 2.22 1.80 17.56
CA SER A 69 1.52 1.68 16.28
C SER A 69 1.22 0.20 16.02
N ILE A 70 0.03 -0.08 15.48
CA ILE A 70 -0.25 -1.35 14.84
C ILE A 70 0.74 -1.48 13.66
N SER A 71 1.47 -2.59 13.63
CA SER A 71 2.31 -2.93 12.48
C SER A 71 1.40 -3.29 11.31
N GLN A 72 1.43 -2.52 10.22
CA GLN A 72 0.68 -2.82 8.99
C GLN A 72 1.35 -3.93 8.15
N THR A 73 2.00 -4.89 8.81
CA THR A 73 2.60 -6.10 8.20
C THR A 73 1.55 -7.16 7.83
N ILE A 74 0.34 -6.74 7.46
CA ILE A 74 -0.64 -7.59 6.80
C ILE A 74 -0.31 -7.52 5.30
N PRO A 75 -0.01 -8.63 4.61
CA PRO A 75 0.28 -8.61 3.18
C PRO A 75 -0.89 -7.99 2.39
N ALA A 76 -0.57 -7.10 1.45
CA ALA A 76 -1.56 -6.44 0.61
C ALA A 76 -2.45 -7.49 -0.10
N LYS A 77 -3.78 -7.37 0.05
CA LYS A 77 -4.72 -8.31 -0.54
C LYS A 77 -4.71 -8.20 -2.07
N ILE A 78 -4.58 -9.32 -2.78
CA ILE A 78 -4.60 -9.33 -4.25
C ILE A 78 -6.02 -9.70 -4.73
N GLU A 79 -6.66 -8.79 -5.46
CA GLU A 79 -8.01 -8.94 -5.99
C GLU A 79 -8.00 -9.03 -7.52
N PHE A 80 -8.42 -10.16 -8.08
CA PHE A 80 -8.47 -10.35 -9.53
C PHE A 80 -9.81 -9.89 -10.12
N ARG A 81 -9.74 -8.90 -11.01
CA ARG A 81 -10.81 -8.49 -11.94
C ARG A 81 -10.51 -8.90 -13.39
N SER A 82 -9.38 -9.56 -13.64
CA SER A 82 -9.09 -10.30 -14.87
C SER A 82 -10.01 -11.52 -15.03
N ARG A 83 -10.44 -11.77 -16.27
CA ARG A 83 -11.18 -12.97 -16.68
C ARG A 83 -10.40 -13.83 -17.67
N LYS A 84 -9.61 -13.21 -18.55
CA LYS A 84 -8.90 -13.90 -19.63
C LYS A 84 -7.50 -14.33 -19.20
N ASN A 85 -6.61 -13.37 -18.92
CA ASN A 85 -5.19 -13.64 -18.70
C ASN A 85 -4.97 -14.48 -17.43
N LEU A 86 -5.76 -14.28 -16.36
CA LEU A 86 -5.74 -15.16 -15.19
C LEU A 86 -6.08 -16.62 -15.54
N LYS A 87 -7.14 -16.84 -16.34
CA LYS A 87 -7.55 -18.19 -16.77
C LYS A 87 -6.46 -18.85 -17.61
N ASP A 88 -5.87 -18.11 -18.54
CA ASP A 88 -4.80 -18.58 -19.41
C ASP A 88 -3.52 -18.92 -18.60
N ILE A 89 -3.18 -18.13 -17.57
CA ILE A 89 -2.07 -18.42 -16.64
C ILE A 89 -2.37 -19.67 -15.80
N ILE A 90 -3.55 -19.77 -15.19
CA ILE A 90 -3.91 -20.91 -14.33
C ILE A 90 -3.76 -22.23 -15.10
N SER A 91 -4.13 -22.26 -16.38
CA SER A 91 -4.01 -23.41 -17.28
C SER A 91 -2.57 -23.83 -17.61
N ARG A 92 -1.56 -22.97 -17.35
CA ARG A 92 -0.16 -23.17 -17.74
C ARG A 92 0.78 -23.22 -16.52
N PRO A 93 1.11 -24.41 -15.98
CA PRO A 93 1.83 -24.55 -14.71
C PRO A 93 3.13 -23.74 -14.59
N ARG A 94 3.94 -23.64 -15.67
CA ARG A 94 5.19 -22.86 -15.67
C ARG A 94 4.96 -21.35 -15.55
N ILE A 95 3.97 -20.81 -16.25
CA ILE A 95 3.63 -19.38 -16.17
C ILE A 95 2.97 -19.08 -14.83
N ARG A 96 2.05 -19.95 -14.37
CA ARG A 96 1.42 -19.88 -13.04
C ARG A 96 2.47 -19.76 -11.92
N HIS A 97 3.46 -20.65 -11.90
CA HIS A 97 4.52 -20.62 -10.88
C HIS A 97 5.37 -19.34 -10.93
N LYS A 98 5.73 -18.86 -12.14
CA LYS A 98 6.46 -17.60 -12.29
C LYS A 98 5.62 -16.39 -11.83
N PHE A 99 4.32 -16.42 -12.08
CA PHE A 99 3.39 -15.36 -11.69
C PHE A 99 3.16 -15.33 -10.17
N THR A 100 2.82 -16.45 -9.54
CA THR A 100 2.59 -16.50 -8.08
C THR A 100 3.84 -16.07 -7.30
N LYS A 101 5.01 -16.61 -7.68
CA LYS A 101 6.30 -16.22 -7.09
C LYS A 101 6.59 -14.72 -7.25
N PHE A 102 6.24 -14.14 -8.39
CA PHE A 102 6.38 -12.70 -8.61
C PHE A 102 5.46 -11.90 -7.68
N LEU A 103 4.17 -12.26 -7.58
CA LEU A 103 3.22 -11.57 -6.69
C LEU A 103 3.69 -11.59 -5.23
N GLU A 104 4.09 -12.75 -4.72
CA GLU A 104 4.64 -12.95 -3.37
C GLU A 104 5.87 -12.06 -3.11
N GLN A 105 6.76 -11.93 -4.08
CA GLN A 105 8.02 -11.19 -3.95
C GLN A 105 7.92 -9.69 -4.27
N LYS A 106 6.91 -9.26 -5.03
CA LYS A 106 6.87 -7.94 -5.66
C LYS A 106 5.60 -7.14 -5.43
N LEU A 107 4.55 -7.68 -4.81
CA LEU A 107 3.37 -6.91 -4.38
C LEU A 107 3.18 -6.85 -2.85
N ASN A 108 4.12 -7.37 -2.06
CA ASN A 108 4.13 -7.17 -0.61
C ASN A 108 4.71 -5.79 -0.24
N TRP A 109 4.06 -4.72 -0.71
CA TRP A 109 4.50 -3.33 -0.47
C TRP A 109 3.97 -2.86 0.88
N GLU A 110 4.82 -2.21 1.67
CA GLU A 110 4.42 -1.59 2.92
C GLU A 110 3.37 -0.49 2.67
N ASN A 111 2.41 -0.36 3.59
CA ASN A 111 1.30 0.59 3.51
C ASN A 111 0.37 0.40 2.29
N TYR A 112 0.29 -0.80 1.69
CA TYR A 112 -0.76 -1.15 0.72
C TYR A 112 -1.77 -2.11 1.35
N GLU A 113 -3.06 -1.74 1.32
CA GLU A 113 -4.16 -2.57 1.80
C GLU A 113 -4.52 -3.64 0.75
N ARG A 114 -4.50 -3.28 -0.54
CA ARG A 114 -4.82 -4.20 -1.65
C ARG A 114 -4.28 -3.74 -3.00
N PHE A 115 -4.13 -4.70 -3.92
CA PHE A 115 -3.92 -4.48 -5.34
C PHE A 115 -5.04 -5.13 -6.16
N VAL A 116 -5.61 -4.42 -7.12
CA VAL A 116 -6.65 -4.91 -8.04
C VAL A 116 -6.05 -5.15 -9.41
N LEU A 117 -6.17 -6.37 -9.94
CA LEU A 117 -5.55 -6.80 -11.21
C LEU A 117 -6.59 -6.96 -12.32
N TYR A 118 -6.38 -6.30 -13.46
CA TYR A 118 -7.23 -6.34 -14.65
C TYR A 118 -6.51 -6.99 -15.83
N ASP A 119 -7.26 -7.44 -16.83
CA ASP A 119 -6.65 -7.96 -18.06
C ASP A 119 -5.91 -6.84 -18.82
N ASP A 120 -4.63 -7.05 -19.09
CA ASP A 120 -3.87 -6.27 -20.09
C ASP A 120 -4.17 -6.81 -21.51
N PHE A 121 -3.91 -6.01 -22.54
CA PHE A 121 -4.01 -6.44 -23.94
C PHE A 121 -2.90 -7.45 -24.30
N LEU A 122 -1.75 -7.40 -23.63
CA LEU A 122 -0.67 -8.37 -23.76
C LEU A 122 -1.02 -9.70 -23.06
N PRO A 123 -0.75 -10.85 -23.71
CA PRO A 123 -0.97 -12.16 -23.08
C PRO A 123 -0.24 -12.30 -21.74
N TYR A 124 -0.91 -12.98 -20.80
CA TYR A 124 -0.40 -13.28 -19.45
C TYR A 124 0.01 -12.06 -18.61
N SER A 125 -0.38 -10.85 -19.01
CA SER A 125 0.00 -9.59 -18.38
C SER A 125 -1.23 -8.91 -17.77
N PHE A 126 -1.02 -7.97 -16.85
CA PHE A 126 -2.11 -7.32 -16.11
C PHE A 126 -1.87 -5.84 -15.96
N LEU A 127 -2.93 -5.04 -16.05
CA LEU A 127 -2.95 -3.70 -15.45
C LEU A 127 -3.28 -3.85 -13.96
N PHE A 128 -2.82 -2.92 -13.12
CA PHE A 128 -3.13 -2.94 -11.70
C PHE A 128 -3.40 -1.55 -11.12
N ASP A 129 -4.30 -1.50 -10.14
CA ASP A 129 -4.51 -0.38 -9.24
C ASP A 129 -4.13 -0.80 -7.81
N GLY A 130 -3.19 -0.10 -7.19
CA GLY A 130 -2.87 -0.23 -5.78
C GLY A 130 -3.72 0.70 -4.91
N TYR A 131 -4.08 0.24 -3.73
CA TYR A 131 -4.82 1.01 -2.73
C TYR A 131 -4.14 0.92 -1.37
N THR A 132 -3.98 2.07 -0.73
CA THR A 132 -3.26 2.28 0.53
C THR A 132 -4.23 2.75 1.63
N PRO A 133 -3.77 2.93 2.88
CA PRO A 133 -4.25 4.00 3.74
C PRO A 133 -4.22 5.34 2.98
N TYR A 134 -5.01 6.33 3.38
CA TYR A 134 -5.12 7.62 2.66
C TYR A 134 -5.71 7.60 1.22
N GLY A 135 -5.82 6.47 0.47
CA GLY A 135 -6.60 6.43 -0.79
C GLY A 135 -6.09 5.49 -1.90
N PRO A 136 -6.38 5.81 -3.18
CA PRO A 136 -5.70 5.21 -4.32
C PRO A 136 -4.19 5.48 -4.23
N GLY A 137 -3.38 4.45 -4.49
CA GLY A 137 -1.92 4.51 -4.53
C GLY A 137 -1.42 4.54 -5.98
N VAL A 138 -0.34 3.81 -6.23
CA VAL A 138 0.19 3.63 -7.59
C VAL A 138 -0.75 2.80 -8.47
N SER A 139 -0.75 3.05 -9.78
CA SER A 139 -1.30 2.15 -10.79
C SER A 139 -0.21 1.85 -11.84
N GLY A 140 -0.34 0.75 -12.58
CA GLY A 140 0.68 0.35 -13.55
C GLY A 140 0.39 -0.96 -14.27
N GLY A 141 1.44 -1.58 -14.82
CA GLY A 141 1.39 -2.86 -15.53
C GLY A 141 2.34 -3.91 -14.95
N ILE A 142 1.86 -5.15 -14.84
CA ILE A 142 2.64 -6.37 -14.57
C ILE A 142 2.77 -7.13 -15.89
N ILE A 143 3.94 -7.03 -16.52
CA ILE A 143 4.15 -7.49 -17.88
C ILE A 143 5.03 -8.74 -17.89
N LEU A 144 4.61 -9.79 -18.63
CA LEU A 144 5.43 -10.98 -18.89
C LEU A 144 6.39 -10.71 -20.05
N HIS A 145 7.67 -10.54 -19.74
CA HIS A 145 8.77 -10.38 -20.70
C HIS A 145 9.25 -11.74 -21.22
N GLY A 146 9.86 -11.74 -22.41
CA GLY A 146 10.51 -12.94 -22.98
C GLY A 146 9.54 -14.03 -23.43
N GLN A 147 8.30 -13.68 -23.85
CA GLN A 147 7.25 -14.65 -24.17
C GLN A 147 7.61 -15.65 -25.29
N SER A 148 8.57 -15.31 -26.15
CA SER A 148 9.15 -16.22 -27.17
C SER A 148 9.82 -17.46 -26.58
N ASN A 149 10.31 -17.40 -25.34
CA ASN A 149 10.86 -18.55 -24.61
C ASN A 149 10.38 -18.55 -23.16
N LEU A 150 9.29 -19.29 -22.89
CA LEU A 150 8.67 -19.40 -21.58
C LEU A 150 9.59 -19.99 -20.48
N ASN A 151 10.75 -20.57 -20.82
CA ASN A 151 11.72 -21.00 -19.80
C ASN A 151 12.43 -19.78 -19.19
N THR A 152 12.87 -18.84 -20.04
CA THR A 152 13.59 -17.61 -19.66
C THR A 152 12.66 -16.41 -19.37
N ALA A 153 11.38 -16.50 -19.71
CA ALA A 153 10.38 -15.45 -19.45
C ALA A 153 10.30 -15.05 -17.96
N TYR A 154 10.04 -13.78 -17.68
CA TYR A 154 9.95 -13.23 -16.31
C TYR A 154 8.95 -12.06 -16.25
N TYR A 155 8.42 -11.80 -15.06
CA TYR A 155 7.50 -10.68 -14.81
C TYR A 155 8.25 -9.42 -14.36
N GLY A 156 7.79 -8.25 -14.80
CA GLY A 156 8.26 -6.94 -14.35
C GLY A 156 7.11 -5.97 -14.07
N ILE A 157 7.31 -5.05 -13.13
CA ILE A 157 6.41 -3.92 -12.85
C ILE A 157 6.83 -2.73 -13.71
N HIS A 158 5.85 -2.03 -14.28
CA HIS A 158 5.99 -0.70 -14.89
C HIS A 158 4.93 0.22 -14.29
N THR A 159 5.28 1.46 -14.00
CA THR A 159 4.44 2.48 -13.33
C THR A 159 4.74 3.84 -13.93
#